data_AF-A0A0C3CZG2-F1
#
_entry.id   AF-A0A0C3CZG2-F1
#
_cell.length_a   1.000
_cell.length_b   1.000
_cell.length_c   1.000
_cell.angle_alpha   90.00
_cell.angle_beta   90.00
_cell.angle_gamma   90.00
#
_symmetry.space_group_name_H-M   'P 1'
#
loop_
_entity.id
_entity.type
_entity.pdbx_description
1 polymer ?
#
loop_
_entity_poly.entity_id
_entity_poly.type
_entity_poly.pdbx_seq_one_letter_code
_entity_poly.pdbx_strand_id
1 'polypeptide(L)'
;MALPFLTKTAHVSAPFITTFLLVHLSAPTLANVGGSSLSSQTMLLGREYYQGSLSEPLLVLGPLTVHALSGILKRLLSPPNRPPRRITHLLSITGYASLFLFLPIHFLTHRQYPTLESAPIYSVGPSELDYEFVKTGLQTWPIRSSLLYGGLILSTAVHFVDGMTIIWNTWLKEVANASWKRNTRTTRMILGIGAIAFPTLLGLYTIAKEPVMTFASMASRYRAVFMSSFIYRI
;
A
#
# COMPACT_ATOMS: atom_id res chain seq x y z
N MET A 1 -14.67 -17.82 22.34
CA MET A 1 -13.22 -17.92 22.62
C MET A 1 -12.31 -17.42 21.49
N ALA A 2 -12.70 -17.44 20.21
CA ALA A 2 -11.81 -17.05 19.10
C ALA A 2 -11.48 -15.54 18.98
N LEU A 3 -12.41 -14.65 19.31
CA LEU A 3 -12.27 -13.20 19.03
C LEU A 3 -11.04 -12.51 19.68
N PRO A 4 -10.66 -12.80 20.94
CA PRO A 4 -9.45 -12.22 21.54
C PRO A 4 -8.18 -12.62 20.79
N PHE A 5 -8.05 -13.90 20.39
CA PHE A 5 -6.91 -14.39 19.62
C PHE A 5 -6.82 -13.69 18.27
N LEU A 6 -7.91 -13.67 17.49
CA LEU A 6 -7.95 -12.97 16.20
C LEU A 6 -7.62 -11.47 16.33
N THR A 7 -8.04 -10.83 17.43
CA THR A 7 -7.72 -9.43 17.69
C THR A 7 -6.23 -9.25 17.95
N LYS A 8 -5.64 -10.10 18.81
CA LYS A 8 -4.21 -10.06 19.09
C LYS A 8 -3.38 -10.35 17.84
N THR A 9 -3.79 -11.32 17.04
CA THR A 9 -3.14 -11.67 15.76
C THR A 9 -3.17 -10.51 14.76
N ALA A 10 -4.31 -9.82 14.61
CA ALA A 10 -4.38 -8.61 13.77
C ALA A 10 -3.50 -7.47 14.30
N HIS A 11 -3.40 -7.33 15.63
CA HIS A 11 -2.56 -6.30 16.25
C HIS A 11 -1.06 -6.60 16.12
N VAL A 12 -0.64 -7.85 16.30
CA VAL A 12 0.77 -8.28 16.20
C VAL A 12 1.30 -8.23 14.77
N SER A 13 0.44 -8.45 13.76
CA SER A 13 0.81 -8.32 12.35
C SER A 13 0.91 -6.87 11.88
N ALA A 14 0.24 -5.92 12.54
CA ALA A 14 0.18 -4.53 12.10
C ALA A 14 1.54 -3.79 12.09
N PRO A 15 2.47 -3.98 13.04
CA PRO A 15 3.82 -3.40 12.97
C PRO A 15 4.60 -3.80 11.72
N PHE A 16 4.53 -5.05 11.29
CA PHE A 16 5.22 -5.50 10.06
C PHE A 16 4.69 -4.77 8.82
N ILE A 17 3.36 -4.68 8.71
CA ILE A 17 2.70 -3.93 7.63
C ILE A 17 3.08 -2.44 7.70
N THR A 18 3.16 -1.88 8.91
CA THR A 18 3.55 -0.47 9.12
C THR A 18 4.98 -0.22 8.66
N THR A 19 5.92 -1.10 9.01
CA THR A 19 7.32 -1.01 8.58
C THR A 19 7.42 -1.13 7.06
N PHE A 20 6.71 -2.10 6.46
CA PHE A 20 6.64 -2.22 5.01
C PHE A 20 6.12 -0.94 4.36
N LEU A 21 5.00 -0.38 4.84
CA LEU A 21 4.43 0.86 4.30
C LEU A 21 5.39 2.05 4.45
N LEU A 22 6.10 2.17 5.57
CA LEU A 22 7.08 3.23 5.79
C LEU A 22 8.18 3.18 4.73
N VAL A 23 8.77 2.00 4.51
CA VAL A 23 9.82 1.80 3.50
C VAL A 23 9.25 1.99 2.10
N HIS A 24 8.10 1.39 1.79
CA HIS A 24 7.51 1.42 0.45
C HIS A 24 7.05 2.84 0.04
N LEU A 25 6.41 3.59 0.94
CA LEU A 25 5.95 4.96 0.66
C LEU A 25 7.06 6.02 0.70
N SER A 26 8.25 5.68 1.21
CA SER A 26 9.41 6.58 1.18
C SER A 26 9.85 6.89 -0.25
N ALA A 27 9.89 5.87 -1.12
CA ALA A 27 10.31 6.01 -2.51
C ALA A 27 9.46 7.03 -3.31
N PRO A 28 8.13 6.91 -3.40
CA PRO A 28 7.32 7.91 -4.10
C PRO A 28 7.35 9.27 -3.39
N THR A 29 7.47 9.31 -2.06
CA THR A 29 7.56 10.57 -1.31
C THR A 29 8.84 11.35 -1.63
N LEU A 30 9.97 10.67 -1.82
CA LEU A 30 11.25 11.32 -2.16
C LEU A 30 11.31 11.88 -3.59
N ALA A 31 10.33 11.58 -4.44
CA ALA A 31 10.19 12.24 -5.74
C ALA A 31 10.06 13.77 -5.60
N ASN A 32 9.49 14.25 -4.49
CA ASN A 32 9.37 15.69 -4.21
C ASN A 32 10.72 16.40 -4.07
N VAL A 33 11.81 15.66 -3.89
CA VAL A 33 13.17 16.20 -3.71
C VAL A 33 14.05 15.89 -4.90
N GLY A 34 14.09 14.61 -5.32
CA GLY A 34 15.02 14.13 -6.35
C GLY A 34 14.36 13.49 -7.57
N GLY A 35 13.06 13.71 -7.76
CA GLY A 35 12.31 13.20 -8.91
C GLY A 35 12.27 11.67 -9.00
N SER A 36 11.95 11.15 -10.18
CA SER A 36 11.91 9.70 -10.42
C SER A 36 13.24 9.00 -10.16
N SER A 37 14.38 9.68 -10.36
CA SER A 37 15.72 9.12 -10.12
C SER A 37 15.92 8.72 -8.65
N LEU A 38 15.66 9.65 -7.71
CA LEU A 38 15.78 9.35 -6.28
C LEU A 38 14.72 8.35 -5.81
N SER A 39 13.52 8.41 -6.38
CA SER A 39 12.48 7.41 -6.12
C SER A 39 12.89 6.01 -6.56
N SER A 40 13.47 5.85 -7.76
CA SER A 40 14.00 4.59 -8.26
C SER A 40 15.08 4.03 -7.34
N GLN A 41 16.07 4.85 -6.97
CA GLN A 41 17.16 4.44 -6.07
C GLN A 41 16.63 4.01 -4.70
N THR A 42 15.72 4.79 -4.11
CA THR A 42 15.13 4.47 -2.80
C THR A 42 14.30 3.19 -2.86
N MET A 43 13.54 3.00 -3.94
CA MET A 43 12.76 1.79 -4.13
C MET A 43 13.65 0.57 -4.23
N LEU A 44 14.74 0.61 -5.01
CA LEU A 44 15.69 -0.50 -5.12
C LEU A 44 16.26 -0.88 -3.75
N LEU A 45 16.66 0.10 -2.93
CA LEU A 45 17.08 -0.15 -1.54
C LEU A 45 15.97 -0.79 -0.70
N GLY A 46 14.72 -0.32 -0.85
CA GLY A 46 13.57 -0.90 -0.17
C GLY A 46 13.32 -2.37 -0.57
N ARG A 47 13.54 -2.72 -1.84
CA ARG A 47 13.34 -4.10 -2.33
C ARG A 47 14.31 -5.08 -1.69
N GLU A 48 15.56 -4.68 -1.44
CA GLU A 48 16.51 -5.51 -0.69
C GLU A 48 15.99 -5.84 0.72
N TYR A 49 15.28 -4.90 1.34
CA TYR A 49 14.71 -5.10 2.67
C TYR A 49 13.50 -6.05 2.68
N TYR A 50 12.54 -5.89 1.77
CA TYR A 50 11.25 -6.58 1.88
C TYR A 50 10.86 -7.50 0.71
N GLN A 51 11.64 -7.56 -0.39
CA GLN A 51 11.36 -8.39 -1.59
C GLN A 51 12.30 -9.59 -1.77
N GLY A 52 12.99 -10.02 -0.72
CA GLY A 52 13.79 -11.24 -0.73
C GLY A 52 12.95 -12.52 -0.65
N SER A 53 13.55 -13.67 -0.96
CA SER A 53 12.88 -14.97 -0.98
C SER A 53 12.24 -15.36 0.35
N LEU A 54 12.82 -14.92 1.47
CA LEU A 54 12.27 -15.11 2.82
C LEU A 54 11.57 -13.85 3.35
N SER A 55 12.09 -12.66 3.06
CA SER A 55 11.51 -11.42 3.60
C SER A 55 10.15 -11.10 3.00
N GLU A 56 9.92 -11.36 1.71
CA GLU A 56 8.61 -11.09 1.09
C GLU A 56 7.49 -11.98 1.67
N PRO A 57 7.65 -13.31 1.77
CA PRO A 57 6.62 -14.16 2.38
C PRO A 57 6.44 -13.88 3.88
N LEU A 58 7.52 -13.64 4.64
CA LEU A 58 7.45 -13.58 6.10
C LEU A 58 7.19 -12.19 6.67
N LEU A 59 7.65 -11.13 6.00
CA LEU A 59 7.55 -9.75 6.51
C LEU A 59 6.49 -8.92 5.78
N VAL A 60 6.07 -9.33 4.57
CA VAL A 60 5.06 -8.61 3.79
C VAL A 60 3.79 -9.43 3.64
N LEU A 61 3.83 -10.52 2.86
CA LEU A 61 2.64 -11.26 2.46
C LEU A 61 2.02 -12.02 3.64
N GLY A 62 2.82 -12.64 4.49
CA GLY A 62 2.37 -13.34 5.69
C GLY A 62 1.63 -12.42 6.66
N PRO A 63 2.25 -11.33 7.15
CA PRO A 63 1.60 -10.40 8.06
C PRO A 63 0.35 -9.75 7.45
N LEU A 64 0.40 -9.35 6.17
CA LEU A 64 -0.75 -8.80 5.46
C LEU A 64 -1.92 -9.80 5.39
N THR A 65 -1.64 -11.05 5.02
CA THR A 65 -2.63 -12.13 4.91
C THR A 65 -3.23 -12.43 6.27
N VAL A 66 -2.39 -12.61 7.29
CA VAL A 66 -2.82 -12.88 8.67
C VAL A 66 -3.66 -11.74 9.24
N HIS A 67 -3.29 -10.49 8.96
CA HIS A 67 -4.04 -9.31 9.36
C HIS A 67 -5.44 -9.27 8.71
N ALA A 68 -5.49 -9.43 7.38
CA ALA A 68 -6.73 -9.40 6.61
C ALA A 68 -7.67 -10.54 7.01
N LEU A 69 -7.17 -11.79 7.07
CA LEU A 69 -7.95 -12.95 7.47
C LEU A 69 -8.47 -12.82 8.90
N SER A 70 -7.65 -12.33 9.83
CA SER A 70 -8.10 -12.07 11.20
C SER A 70 -9.26 -11.06 11.25
N GLY A 71 -9.19 -10.00 10.43
CA GLY A 71 -10.27 -9.03 10.30
C GLY A 71 -11.57 -9.62 9.75
N ILE A 72 -11.48 -10.45 8.72
CA ILE A 72 -12.62 -11.15 8.11
C ILE A 72 -13.22 -12.15 9.10
N LEU A 73 -12.41 -13.02 9.70
CA LEU A 73 -12.86 -14.03 10.67
C LEU A 73 -13.50 -13.40 11.91
N LYS A 74 -13.00 -12.25 12.38
CA LYS A 74 -13.66 -11.51 13.47
C LYS A 74 -15.07 -11.08 13.11
N ARG A 75 -15.34 -10.73 11.85
CA ARG A 75 -16.68 -10.40 11.39
C ARG A 75 -17.58 -11.65 11.34
N LEU A 76 -17.07 -12.75 10.78
CA LEU A 76 -17.82 -13.99 10.61
C LEU A 76 -18.13 -14.71 11.93
N LEU A 77 -17.22 -14.62 12.90
CA LEU A 77 -17.32 -15.33 14.19
C LEU A 77 -17.83 -14.44 15.33
N SER A 78 -18.26 -13.21 15.03
CA SER A 78 -18.81 -12.30 16.04
C SER A 78 -20.20 -12.78 16.50
N PRO A 79 -20.42 -12.99 17.81
CA PRO A 79 -21.72 -13.41 18.31
C PRO A 79 -22.74 -12.26 18.25
N PRO A 80 -24.05 -12.55 18.28
CA PRO A 80 -25.10 -11.52 18.20
C PRO A 80 -25.01 -10.42 19.27
N ASN A 81 -24.54 -10.77 20.48
CA ASN A 81 -24.37 -9.83 21.59
C ASN A 81 -23.07 -8.99 21.53
N ARG A 82 -22.16 -9.29 20.59
CA ARG A 82 -20.92 -8.52 20.33
C ARG A 82 -20.72 -8.40 18.82
N PRO A 83 -21.60 -7.63 18.14
CA PRO A 83 -21.56 -7.53 16.70
C PRO A 83 -20.25 -6.91 16.23
N PRO A 84 -19.79 -7.25 15.02
CA PRO A 84 -18.55 -6.71 14.50
C PRO A 84 -18.72 -5.24 14.12
N ARG A 85 -17.60 -4.54 13.94
CA ARG A 85 -17.61 -3.15 13.47
C ARG A 85 -18.45 -3.03 12.18
N ARG A 86 -19.31 -2.01 12.12
CA ARG A 86 -20.16 -1.73 10.94
C ARG A 86 -19.31 -1.63 9.67
N ILE A 87 -19.81 -2.18 8.56
CA ILE A 87 -19.11 -2.12 7.25
C ILE A 87 -18.92 -0.67 6.80
N THR A 88 -19.86 0.21 7.16
CA THR A 88 -19.82 1.65 6.84
C THR A 88 -18.80 2.45 7.65
N HIS A 89 -18.14 1.85 8.64
CA HIS A 89 -17.08 2.53 9.38
C HIS A 89 -15.85 2.69 8.48
N LEU A 90 -15.19 3.86 8.50
CA LEU A 90 -14.03 4.15 7.64
C LEU A 90 -12.96 3.05 7.68
N LEU A 91 -12.50 2.66 8.88
CA LEU A 91 -11.58 1.53 9.04
C LEU A 91 -12.01 0.22 8.33
N SER A 92 -13.31 -0.06 8.23
CA SER A 92 -13.83 -1.21 7.47
C SER A 92 -13.89 -0.94 5.97
N ILE A 93 -14.42 0.21 5.55
CA ILE A 93 -14.48 0.60 4.13
C ILE A 93 -13.08 0.60 3.53
N THR A 94 -12.13 1.27 4.16
CA THR A 94 -10.77 1.39 3.63
C THR A 94 -10.01 0.08 3.69
N GLY A 95 -10.27 -0.77 4.69
CA GLY A 95 -9.70 -2.11 4.76
C GLY A 95 -10.18 -2.98 3.59
N TYR A 96 -11.48 -2.95 3.29
CA TYR A 96 -12.03 -3.71 2.16
C TYR A 96 -11.66 -3.12 0.80
N ALA A 97 -11.65 -1.80 0.67
CA ALA A 97 -11.21 -1.13 -0.55
C ALA A 97 -9.73 -1.46 -0.86
N SER A 98 -8.85 -1.40 0.14
CA SER A 98 -7.46 -1.84 -0.02
C SER A 98 -7.41 -3.33 -0.36
N LEU A 99 -8.05 -4.20 0.41
CA LEU A 99 -7.93 -5.66 0.27
C LEU A 99 -8.47 -6.21 -1.06
N PHE A 100 -9.64 -5.75 -1.50
CA PHE A 100 -10.37 -6.37 -2.61
C PHE A 100 -10.26 -5.61 -3.93
N LEU A 101 -9.90 -4.33 -3.89
CA LEU A 101 -9.81 -3.51 -5.08
C LEU A 101 -8.37 -3.08 -5.33
N PHE A 102 -7.84 -2.20 -4.48
CA PHE A 102 -6.61 -1.50 -4.82
C PHE A 102 -5.34 -2.34 -4.72
N LEU A 103 -5.19 -3.12 -3.64
CA LEU A 103 -3.97 -3.88 -3.39
C LEU A 103 -3.78 -5.04 -4.36
N PRO A 104 -4.80 -5.86 -4.71
CA PRO A 104 -4.62 -6.92 -5.69
C PRO A 104 -4.22 -6.37 -7.06
N ILE A 105 -4.86 -5.27 -7.51
CA ILE A 105 -4.51 -4.63 -8.78
C ILE A 105 -3.07 -4.11 -8.75
N HIS A 106 -2.68 -3.43 -7.67
CA HIS A 106 -1.33 -2.92 -7.50
C HIS A 106 -0.30 -4.06 -7.47
N PHE A 107 -0.50 -5.08 -6.63
CA PHE A 107 0.39 -6.24 -6.51
C PHE A 107 0.52 -6.98 -7.84
N LEU A 108 -0.57 -7.25 -8.53
CA LEU A 108 -0.52 -7.94 -9.82
C LEU A 108 0.24 -7.10 -10.86
N THR A 109 -0.04 -5.80 -10.95
CA THR A 109 0.58 -4.92 -11.95
C THR A 109 2.06 -4.66 -11.67
N HIS A 110 2.46 -4.53 -10.40
CA HIS A 110 3.81 -4.13 -10.00
C HIS A 110 4.69 -5.26 -9.48
N ARG A 111 4.15 -6.46 -9.28
CA ARG A 111 4.92 -7.60 -8.76
C ARG A 111 4.75 -8.87 -9.60
N GLN A 112 3.52 -9.21 -10.01
CA GLN A 112 3.26 -10.49 -10.68
C GLN A 112 3.37 -10.41 -12.21
N TYR A 113 2.63 -9.51 -12.87
CA TYR A 113 2.64 -9.42 -14.34
C TYR A 113 4.00 -9.07 -14.96
N PRO A 114 4.87 -8.27 -14.31
CA PRO A 114 6.23 -8.05 -14.82
C PRO A 114 7.02 -9.35 -15.00
N THR A 115 6.75 -10.40 -14.24
CA THR A 115 7.52 -11.66 -14.29
C THR A 115 7.07 -12.62 -15.37
N LEU A 116 6.05 -12.27 -16.18
CA LEU A 116 5.58 -13.11 -17.27
C LEU A 116 6.64 -13.23 -18.37
N GLU A 117 7.10 -14.45 -18.61
CA GLU A 117 8.12 -14.76 -19.64
C GLU A 117 7.57 -14.68 -21.07
N SER A 118 6.25 -14.81 -21.23
CA SER A 118 5.60 -14.79 -22.54
C SER A 118 5.75 -13.43 -23.23
N ALA A 119 5.87 -13.48 -24.56
CA ALA A 119 5.78 -12.28 -25.39
C ALA A 119 4.46 -11.52 -25.11
N PRO A 120 4.48 -10.17 -25.11
CA PRO A 120 5.62 -9.30 -25.39
C PRO A 120 6.35 -8.78 -24.13
N ILE A 121 6.13 -9.38 -22.94
CA ILE A 121 6.68 -8.88 -21.66
C ILE A 121 8.11 -9.37 -21.43
N TYR A 122 8.39 -10.65 -21.72
CA TYR A 122 9.72 -11.26 -21.60
C TYR A 122 10.37 -11.04 -20.22
N SER A 123 9.61 -11.18 -19.13
CA SER A 123 10.07 -10.98 -17.75
C SER A 123 10.86 -9.68 -17.52
N VAL A 124 10.17 -8.59 -17.24
CA VAL A 124 10.81 -7.32 -16.84
C VAL A 124 11.54 -7.51 -15.51
N GLY A 125 12.86 -7.40 -15.55
CA GLY A 125 13.73 -7.71 -14.42
C GLY A 125 13.57 -6.72 -13.25
N PRO A 126 13.98 -7.10 -12.02
CA PRO A 126 13.91 -6.19 -10.87
C PRO A 126 14.67 -4.87 -11.04
N SER A 127 15.77 -4.87 -11.80
CA SER A 127 16.54 -3.67 -12.15
C SER A 127 15.90 -2.82 -13.23
N GLU A 128 15.07 -3.42 -14.08
CA GLU A 128 14.31 -2.71 -15.12
C GLU A 128 13.03 -2.10 -14.55
N LEU A 129 12.42 -2.75 -13.56
CA LEU A 129 11.14 -2.32 -12.98
C LEU A 129 11.31 -1.15 -12.01
N ASP A 130 11.51 0.06 -12.50
CA ASP A 130 11.77 1.27 -11.70
C ASP A 130 10.64 2.34 -11.80
N TYR A 131 10.90 3.60 -11.43
CA TYR A 131 9.89 4.65 -11.57
C TYR A 131 9.60 5.07 -13.01
N GLU A 132 10.39 4.65 -14.01
CA GLU A 132 10.00 4.78 -15.43
C GLU A 132 8.82 3.87 -15.76
N PHE A 133 8.70 2.71 -15.11
CA PHE A 133 7.51 1.85 -15.21
C PHE A 133 6.26 2.57 -14.70
N VAL A 134 6.36 3.18 -13.50
CA VAL A 134 5.26 3.94 -12.88
C VAL A 134 4.87 5.14 -13.74
N LYS A 135 5.86 5.88 -14.24
CA LYS A 135 5.68 7.03 -15.13
C LYS A 135 4.99 6.63 -16.44
N THR A 136 5.39 5.51 -17.05
CA THR A 136 4.75 4.98 -18.26
C THR A 136 3.26 4.73 -18.03
N GLY A 137 2.87 4.16 -16.89
CA GLY A 137 1.47 3.98 -16.50
C GLY A 137 0.74 5.31 -16.33
N LEU A 138 1.30 6.23 -15.53
CA LEU A 138 0.74 7.56 -15.26
C LEU A 138 0.56 8.41 -16.52
N GLN A 139 1.41 8.25 -17.54
CA GLN A 139 1.31 9.02 -18.78
C GLN A 139 0.42 8.34 -19.84
N THR A 140 0.42 7.00 -19.89
CA THR A 140 -0.41 6.27 -20.86
C THR A 140 -1.87 6.19 -20.42
N TRP A 141 -2.12 6.00 -19.11
CA TRP A 141 -3.46 5.92 -18.53
C TRP A 141 -3.61 6.83 -17.31
N PRO A 142 -3.53 8.16 -17.48
CA PRO A 142 -3.44 9.11 -16.37
C PRO A 142 -4.57 8.97 -15.37
N ILE A 143 -5.82 8.92 -15.83
CA ILE A 143 -6.99 8.81 -14.93
C ILE A 143 -6.95 7.49 -14.15
N ARG A 144 -6.71 6.37 -14.83
CA ARG A 144 -6.76 5.04 -14.20
C ARG A 144 -5.63 4.86 -13.21
N SER A 145 -4.40 5.16 -13.61
CA SER A 145 -3.24 5.08 -12.73
C SER A 145 -3.38 6.02 -11.54
N SER A 146 -3.81 7.27 -11.73
CA SER A 146 -4.05 8.20 -10.63
C SER A 146 -5.14 7.72 -9.67
N LEU A 147 -6.24 7.16 -10.16
CA LEU A 147 -7.30 6.61 -9.31
C LEU A 147 -6.83 5.37 -8.53
N LEU A 148 -6.08 4.46 -9.15
CA LEU A 148 -5.60 3.25 -8.50
C LEU A 148 -4.54 3.55 -7.45
N TYR A 149 -3.53 4.37 -7.77
CA TYR A 149 -2.53 4.80 -6.78
C TYR A 149 -3.16 5.65 -5.68
N GLY A 150 -3.96 6.65 -6.06
CA GLY A 150 -4.59 7.56 -5.11
C GLY A 150 -5.55 6.85 -4.17
N GLY A 151 -6.37 5.94 -4.72
CA GLY A 151 -7.26 5.10 -3.94
C GLY A 151 -6.51 4.19 -2.97
N LEU A 152 -5.41 3.55 -3.40
CA LEU A 152 -4.58 2.72 -2.52
C LEU A 152 -3.94 3.54 -1.38
N ILE A 153 -3.33 4.67 -1.72
CA ILE A 153 -2.63 5.55 -0.76
C ILE A 153 -3.62 6.09 0.26
N LEU A 154 -4.74 6.65 -0.19
CA LEU A 154 -5.75 7.23 0.72
C LEU A 154 -6.40 6.17 1.59
N SER A 155 -6.80 5.03 1.00
CA SER A 155 -7.42 3.94 1.77
C SER A 155 -6.46 3.43 2.84
N THR A 156 -5.20 3.18 2.47
CA THR A 156 -4.20 2.64 3.40
C THR A 156 -3.81 3.66 4.48
N ALA A 157 -3.62 4.94 4.14
CA ALA A 157 -3.30 5.98 5.10
C ALA A 157 -4.44 6.18 6.12
N VAL A 158 -5.70 6.25 5.66
CA VAL A 158 -6.86 6.35 6.56
C VAL A 158 -7.01 5.09 7.42
N HIS A 159 -6.85 3.90 6.83
CA HIS A 159 -6.88 2.64 7.57
C HIS A 159 -5.81 2.62 8.67
N PHE A 160 -4.59 3.06 8.33
CA PHE A 160 -3.48 3.15 9.25
C PHE A 160 -3.77 4.11 10.42
N VAL A 161 -4.29 5.32 10.17
CA VAL A 161 -4.56 6.31 11.23
C VAL A 161 -5.63 5.83 12.21
N ASP A 162 -6.74 5.29 11.71
CA ASP A 162 -7.81 4.72 12.55
C ASP A 162 -7.29 3.47 13.30
N GLY A 163 -6.53 2.61 12.63
CA GLY A 163 -5.93 1.40 13.22
C GLY A 163 -4.91 1.69 14.31
N MET A 164 -4.01 2.65 14.07
CA MET A 164 -3.00 3.11 15.03
C MET A 164 -3.66 3.67 16.29
N THR A 165 -4.78 4.37 16.16
CA THR A 165 -5.55 4.84 17.32
C THR A 165 -6.03 3.67 18.19
N ILE A 166 -6.42 2.55 17.59
CA ILE A 166 -6.81 1.34 18.33
C ILE A 166 -5.59 0.74 19.04
N ILE A 167 -4.48 0.55 18.33
CA ILE A 167 -3.24 0.00 18.90
C ILE A 167 -2.75 0.86 20.06
N TRP A 168 -2.73 2.18 19.89
CA TRP A 168 -2.34 3.14 20.92
C TRP A 168 -3.17 2.98 22.19
N ASN A 169 -4.50 3.02 22.06
CA ASN A 169 -5.40 2.90 23.20
C ASN A 169 -5.40 1.50 23.85
N THR A 170 -5.02 0.46 23.11
CA THR A 170 -5.01 -0.92 23.62
C THR A 170 -3.70 -1.26 24.33
N TRP A 171 -2.56 -0.80 23.82
CA TRP A 171 -1.24 -1.31 24.22
C TRP A 171 -0.26 -0.23 24.69
N LEU A 172 -0.32 0.97 24.12
CA LEU A 172 0.77 1.95 24.29
C LEU A 172 0.45 3.06 25.28
N LYS A 173 -0.84 3.39 25.47
CA LYS A 173 -1.27 4.50 26.32
C LYS A 173 -0.74 4.39 27.75
N GLU A 174 -0.82 3.19 28.33
CA GLU A 174 -0.37 2.93 29.71
C GLU A 174 1.15 2.88 29.80
N VAL A 175 1.80 2.21 28.83
CA VAL A 175 3.27 2.08 28.77
C VAL A 175 3.96 3.44 28.60
N ALA A 176 3.37 4.32 27.79
CA ALA A 176 3.96 5.62 27.49
C ALA A 176 3.81 6.65 28.64
N ASN A 177 3.10 6.33 29.73
CA ASN A 177 2.71 7.26 30.80
C ASN A 177 2.20 8.62 30.26
N ALA A 178 1.63 8.60 29.05
CA ALA A 178 1.38 9.80 28.30
C ALA A 178 -0.02 10.32 28.63
N SER A 179 -0.06 11.48 29.30
CA SER A 179 -1.22 12.37 29.36
C SER A 179 -1.43 13.03 27.98
N TRP A 180 -1.57 12.23 26.92
CA TRP A 180 -1.82 12.77 25.59
C TRP A 180 -3.25 13.31 25.56
N LYS A 181 -3.39 14.65 25.49
CA LYS A 181 -4.69 15.30 25.26
C LYS A 181 -5.36 14.65 24.05
N ARG A 182 -6.53 14.05 24.24
CA ARG A 182 -7.25 13.37 23.16
C ARG A 182 -7.55 14.38 22.05
N ASN A 183 -6.73 14.39 21.01
CA ASN A 183 -7.04 15.12 19.79
C ASN A 183 -8.34 14.59 19.21
N THR A 184 -9.11 15.43 18.55
CA THR A 184 -10.31 14.96 17.85
C THR A 184 -9.92 13.98 16.75
N ARG A 185 -10.84 13.09 16.37
CA ARG A 185 -10.60 12.17 15.25
C ARG A 185 -10.27 12.95 13.98
N THR A 186 -10.95 14.07 13.74
CA THR A 186 -10.71 14.95 12.60
C THR A 186 -9.28 15.47 12.58
N THR A 187 -8.77 15.98 13.70
CA THR A 187 -7.38 16.46 13.80
C THR A 187 -6.38 15.35 13.49
N ARG A 188 -6.56 14.14 14.06
CA ARG A 188 -5.68 13.00 13.77
C ARG A 188 -5.69 12.61 12.30
N MET A 189 -6.88 12.61 11.68
CA MET A 189 -7.04 12.28 10.27
C MET A 189 -6.37 13.32 9.37
N ILE A 190 -6.55 14.61 9.64
CA ILE A 190 -5.90 15.69 8.89
C ILE A 190 -4.37 15.56 9.00
N LEU A 191 -3.85 15.36 10.21
CA LEU A 191 -2.41 15.22 10.42
C LEU A 191 -1.86 13.96 9.74
N GLY A 192 -2.52 12.82 9.89
CA GLY A 192 -2.06 11.56 9.28
C GLY A 192 -2.15 11.56 7.75
N ILE A 193 -3.22 12.11 7.18
CA ILE A 193 -3.36 12.28 5.73
C ILE A 193 -2.33 13.29 5.21
N GLY A 194 -2.15 14.42 5.91
CA GLY A 194 -1.16 15.44 5.56
C GLY A 194 0.29 14.96 5.66
N ALA A 195 0.60 14.06 6.59
CA ALA A 195 1.95 13.52 6.79
C ALA A 195 2.27 12.31 5.91
N ILE A 196 1.27 11.55 5.47
CA ILE A 196 1.47 10.30 4.72
C ILE A 196 0.95 10.44 3.30
N ALA A 197 -0.36 10.60 3.14
CA ALA A 197 -0.98 10.56 1.82
C ALA A 197 -0.58 11.76 0.95
N PHE A 198 -0.61 12.98 1.51
CA PHE A 198 -0.28 14.20 0.77
C PHE A 198 1.13 14.17 0.15
N PRO A 199 2.22 13.95 0.91
CA PRO A 199 3.57 13.94 0.33
C PRO A 199 3.77 12.80 -0.68
N THR A 200 3.19 11.62 -0.45
CA THR A 200 3.24 10.52 -1.41
C THR A 200 2.50 10.87 -2.71
N LEU A 201 1.30 11.45 -2.63
CA LEU A 201 0.52 11.86 -3.80
C LEU A 201 1.21 12.98 -4.57
N LEU A 202 1.78 13.96 -3.87
CA LEU A 202 2.56 15.03 -4.49
C LEU A 202 3.79 14.47 -5.21
N GLY A 203 4.44 13.46 -4.62
CA GLY A 203 5.56 12.80 -5.25
C GLY A 203 5.18 12.06 -6.53
N LEU A 204 4.05 11.33 -6.53
CA LEU A 204 3.51 10.74 -7.76
C LEU A 204 3.13 11.78 -8.81
N TYR A 205 2.59 12.92 -8.39
CA TYR A 205 2.34 14.04 -9.30
C TYR A 205 3.64 14.55 -9.92
N THR A 206 4.71 14.71 -9.14
CA THR A 206 6.04 15.09 -9.64
C THR A 206 6.56 14.10 -10.66
N ILE A 207 6.51 12.79 -10.36
CA ILE A 207 6.89 11.72 -11.30
C ILE A 207 6.09 11.79 -12.60
N ALA A 208 4.78 12.03 -12.52
CA ALA A 208 3.91 12.09 -13.70
C ALA A 208 4.28 13.22 -14.66
N LYS A 209 4.89 14.31 -14.16
CA LYS A 209 5.29 15.49 -14.94
C LYS A 209 6.66 15.37 -15.60
N GLU A 210 7.48 14.43 -15.17
CA GLU A 210 8.79 14.19 -15.78
C GLU A 210 8.66 13.47 -17.14
N PRO A 211 9.54 13.72 -18.12
CA PRO A 211 9.56 12.95 -19.35
C PRO A 211 9.92 11.48 -19.08
N VAL A 212 9.37 10.56 -19.87
CA VAL A 212 9.76 9.14 -19.83
C VAL A 212 11.15 8.97 -20.44
N MET A 213 12.07 8.43 -19.65
CA MET A 213 13.48 8.24 -19.99
C MET A 213 13.81 6.75 -20.16
N THR A 214 12.97 6.03 -20.90
CA THR A 214 13.18 4.62 -21.23
C THR A 214 13.13 4.40 -22.75
N PHE A 215 13.80 3.35 -23.23
CA PHE A 215 13.77 2.99 -24.64
C PHE A 215 12.35 2.62 -25.08
N ALA A 216 12.00 2.92 -26.34
CA ALA A 216 10.67 2.60 -26.87
C ALA A 216 10.31 1.10 -26.77
N SER A 217 11.31 0.23 -26.93
CA SER A 217 11.18 -1.22 -26.74
C SER A 217 10.90 -1.63 -25.30
N MET A 218 11.42 -0.89 -24.32
CA MET A 218 11.11 -1.13 -22.91
C MET A 218 9.72 -0.58 -22.57
N ALA A 219 9.39 0.61 -23.06
CA ALA A 219 8.07 1.20 -22.87
C ALA A 219 6.94 0.31 -23.45
N SER A 220 7.18 -0.41 -24.56
CA SER A 220 6.20 -1.36 -25.09
C SER A 220 6.01 -2.58 -24.17
N ARG A 221 7.09 -3.12 -23.57
CA ARG A 221 7.02 -4.16 -22.54
C ARG A 221 6.23 -3.68 -21.32
N TYR A 222 6.50 -2.46 -20.84
CA TYR A 222 5.76 -1.87 -19.72
C TYR A 222 4.26 -1.76 -20.02
N ARG A 223 3.89 -1.22 -21.19
CA ARG A 223 2.49 -1.15 -21.61
C ARG A 223 1.84 -2.52 -21.65
N ALA A 224 2.54 -3.55 -22.13
CA ALA A 224 2.03 -4.92 -22.13
C ALA A 224 1.78 -5.46 -20.72
N VAL A 225 2.67 -5.18 -19.76
CA VAL A 225 2.46 -5.52 -18.34
C VAL A 225 1.17 -4.88 -17.80
N PHE A 226 0.98 -3.58 -18.05
CA PHE A 226 -0.26 -2.90 -17.64
C PHE A 226 -1.50 -3.54 -18.28
N MET A 227 -1.44 -3.82 -19.59
CA MET A 227 -2.53 -4.45 -20.34
C MET A 227 -2.86 -5.89 -19.92
N SER A 228 -1.99 -6.57 -19.17
CA SER A 228 -2.32 -7.85 -18.52
C SER A 228 -3.46 -7.70 -17.51
N SER A 229 -3.59 -6.54 -16.87
CA SER A 229 -4.75 -6.22 -16.03
C SER A 229 -5.94 -5.78 -16.87
N PHE A 230 -7.11 -6.38 -16.63
CA PHE A 230 -8.35 -5.97 -17.30
C PHE A 230 -8.67 -4.48 -17.11
N ILE A 231 -8.30 -3.90 -15.97
CA ILE A 231 -8.57 -2.50 -15.63
C ILE A 231 -7.91 -1.51 -16.61
N TYR A 232 -6.77 -1.89 -17.19
CA TYR A 232 -6.07 -1.03 -18.16
C TYR A 232 -6.48 -1.29 -19.61
N ARG A 233 -7.28 -2.34 -19.88
CA ARG A 233 -7.78 -2.67 -21.23
C ARG A 233 -9.09 -1.97 -21.60
N ILE A 234 -9.86 -1.56 -20.60
CA ILE A 234 -11.12 -0.83 -20.79
C ILE A 234 -10.87 0.66 -21.06
#